data_AF-A0A936JL65-F1
#
_entry.id   AF-A0A936JL65-F1
#
_cell.length_a   1.000
_cell.length_b   1.000
_cell.length_c   1.000
_cell.angle_alpha   90.00
_cell.angle_beta   90.00
_cell.angle_gamma   90.00
#
_symmetry.space_group_name_H-M   'P 1'
#
loop_
_entity.id
_entity.type
_entity.pdbx_description
1 polymer ?
#
loop_
_entity_poly.entity_id
_entity_poly.type
_entity_poly.pdbx_seq_one_letter_code
_entity_poly.pdbx_strand_id
1 'polypeptide(L)'
;MMGDIQLPEDIRTSLPKGAIFNIRIGINIGPAFGGIVGENRFVYDIYSDSVNTAARMESHGEPGKIHVSEEFAFHLQNRMDMTGDDLCGIVFVERGEMEIKGKGKMKTYFLKQSNIATL
;
A
#
# COMPACT_ATOMS: atom_id res chain seq x y z
N MET A 1 -13.77 -13.41 8.60
CA MET A 1 -13.15 -12.08 8.67
C MET A 1 -11.64 -12.31 8.62
N MET A 2 -11.06 -12.27 7.42
CA MET A 2 -9.74 -12.86 7.13
C MET A 2 -9.15 -12.06 5.97
N GLY A 3 -8.25 -11.12 6.27
CA GLY A 3 -7.72 -10.17 5.29
C GLY A 3 -7.32 -8.81 5.85
N ASP A 4 -7.43 -8.61 7.17
CA ASP A 4 -7.02 -7.37 7.82
C ASP A 4 -5.53 -7.43 8.21
N ILE A 5 -4.81 -6.32 8.08
CA ILE A 5 -3.46 -6.12 8.59
C ILE A 5 -3.44 -6.50 10.07
N GLN A 6 -2.66 -7.52 10.40
CA GLN A 6 -2.48 -7.95 11.79
C GLN A 6 -1.28 -7.23 12.39
N LEU A 7 -1.49 -6.66 13.57
CA LEU A 7 -0.40 -6.11 14.36
C LEU A 7 0.45 -7.24 14.95
N PRO A 8 1.78 -7.07 14.98
CA PRO A 8 2.66 -7.84 15.85
C PRO A 8 2.19 -7.82 17.31
N GLU A 9 2.34 -8.94 18.02
CA GLU A 9 1.83 -9.14 19.38
C GLU A 9 2.45 -8.17 20.41
N ASP A 10 3.73 -7.83 20.23
CA ASP A 10 4.44 -6.83 21.02
C ASP A 10 3.82 -5.43 20.90
N ILE A 11 3.38 -5.04 19.69
CA ILE A 11 2.66 -3.78 19.50
C ILE A 11 1.25 -3.87 20.09
N ARG A 12 0.56 -4.99 19.87
CA ARG A 12 -0.81 -5.21 20.36
C ARG A 12 -0.91 -5.11 21.88
N THR A 13 0.08 -5.63 22.60
CA THR A 13 0.15 -5.60 24.07
C THR A 13 0.46 -4.21 24.65
N SER A 14 1.06 -3.31 23.86
CA SER A 14 1.31 -1.92 24.25
C SER A 14 0.08 -1.01 24.11
N LEU A 15 -0.96 -1.46 23.39
CA LEU A 15 -2.15 -0.65 23.16
C LEU A 15 -3.02 -0.57 24.42
N PRO A 16 -3.67 0.58 24.68
CA PRO A 16 -4.66 0.68 25.75
C PRO A 16 -5.74 -0.39 25.62
N LYS A 17 -6.20 -0.95 26.74
CA LYS A 17 -7.24 -1.98 26.74
C LYS A 17 -8.50 -1.49 26.00
N GLY A 18 -8.94 -2.26 25.01
CA GLY A 18 -10.11 -1.93 24.18
C GLY A 18 -9.81 -1.01 22.99
N ALA A 19 -8.56 -0.62 22.77
CA ALA A 19 -8.17 0.13 21.58
C ALA A 19 -8.31 -0.74 20.32
N ILE A 20 -9.02 -0.21 19.32
CA ILE A 20 -9.11 -0.81 17.98
C ILE A 20 -8.05 -0.14 17.11
N PHE A 21 -7.11 -0.93 16.60
CA PHE A 21 -6.05 -0.42 15.74
C PHE A 21 -6.41 -0.67 14.27
N ASN A 22 -6.73 0.41 13.57
CA ASN A 22 -7.20 0.39 12.20
C ASN A 22 -6.31 1.30 11.35
N ILE A 23 -5.43 0.71 10.55
CA ILE A 23 -4.57 1.44 9.61
C ILE A 23 -5.10 1.27 8.19
N ARG A 24 -4.98 2.33 7.39
CA ARG A 24 -5.07 2.26 5.93
C ARG A 24 -3.67 2.43 5.36
N ILE A 25 -3.34 1.61 4.37
CA ILE A 25 -2.06 1.70 3.66
C ILE A 25 -2.36 1.91 2.17
N GLY A 26 -1.75 2.93 1.59
CA GLY A 26 -1.80 3.22 0.16
C GLY A 26 -0.43 3.06 -0.48
N ILE A 27 -0.34 2.31 -1.58
CA ILE A 27 0.92 2.09 -2.29
C ILE A 27 0.77 2.48 -3.76
N ASN A 28 1.75 3.21 -4.25
CA ASN A 28 1.96 3.48 -5.67
C ASN A 28 3.46 3.34 -6.00
N ILE A 29 3.78 3.05 -7.25
CA ILE A 29 5.14 3.12 -7.77
C ILE A 29 5.20 4.19 -8.86
N GLY A 30 6.34 4.86 -8.98
CA GLY A 30 6.57 5.87 -10.00
C GLY A 30 7.71 6.80 -9.63
N PRO A 31 8.12 7.70 -10.53
CA PRO A 31 9.21 8.64 -10.29
C PRO A 31 8.91 9.58 -9.10
N ALA A 32 9.97 9.94 -8.37
CA ALA A 32 9.89 10.86 -7.24
C ALA A 32 11.09 11.79 -7.17
N PHE A 33 10.88 13.01 -6.68
CA PHE A 33 11.94 13.98 -6.38
C PHE A 33 12.07 14.12 -4.87
N GLY A 34 13.27 13.93 -4.35
CA GLY A 34 13.60 14.12 -2.94
C GLY A 34 14.65 15.20 -2.77
N GLY A 35 14.54 15.99 -1.69
CA GLY A 35 15.48 17.06 -1.42
C GLY A 35 15.39 17.57 0.01
N ILE A 36 16.38 18.38 0.40
CA ILE A 36 16.36 19.10 1.66
C ILE A 36 15.58 20.39 1.46
N VAL A 37 14.56 20.61 2.28
CA VAL A 37 13.74 21.81 2.32
C VAL A 37 14.04 22.60 3.59
N GLY A 38 14.12 23.93 3.47
CA GLY A 38 14.25 24.86 4.58
C GLY A 38 15.65 25.48 4.71
N GLU A 39 15.69 26.74 5.16
CA GLU A 39 16.94 27.50 5.33
C GLU A 39 17.48 27.42 6.77
N ASN A 40 16.60 27.42 7.77
CA ASN A 40 16.98 27.41 9.19
C ASN A 40 16.77 26.05 9.87
N ARG A 41 15.93 25.19 9.29
CA ARG A 41 15.68 23.82 9.75
C ARG A 41 15.57 22.92 8.52
N PHE A 42 16.64 22.19 8.26
CA PHE A 42 16.72 21.27 7.14
C PHE A 42 15.84 20.05 7.40
N VAL A 43 14.84 19.84 6.54
CA VAL A 43 13.99 18.64 6.54
C VAL A 43 14.14 17.98 5.17
N TYR A 44 14.46 16.70 5.15
CA TYR A 44 14.42 15.93 3.91
C TYR A 44 12.97 15.54 3.62
N ASP A 45 12.48 15.83 2.42
CA ASP A 45 11.13 15.50 2.00
C ASP A 45 11.09 15.03 0.55
N ILE A 46 10.03 14.33 0.17
CA ILE A 46 9.83 13.74 -1.16
C ILE A 46 8.50 14.24 -1.73
N TYR A 47 8.54 14.76 -2.95
CA TYR A 47 7.38 15.25 -3.67
C TYR A 47 7.31 14.65 -5.07
N SER A 48 6.14 14.14 -5.43
CA SER A 48 5.80 13.83 -6.82
C SER A 48 4.31 13.54 -7.00
N ASP A 49 3.91 13.45 -8.27
CA ASP A 49 2.63 12.89 -8.65
C ASP A 49 2.46 11.42 -8.19
N SER A 50 3.56 10.64 -8.14
CA SER A 50 3.53 9.28 -7.58
C SER A 50 3.22 9.28 -6.06
N VAL A 51 3.81 10.20 -5.30
CA VAL A 51 3.51 10.38 -3.86
C VAL A 51 2.05 10.78 -3.66
N ASN A 52 1.54 11.70 -4.48
CA ASN A 52 0.13 12.09 -4.44
C ASN A 52 -0.80 10.90 -4.76
N THR A 53 -0.43 10.08 -5.74
CA THR A 53 -1.20 8.88 -6.10
C THR A 53 -1.21 7.86 -4.96
N ALA A 54 -0.07 7.62 -4.30
CA ALA A 54 -0.02 6.77 -3.10
C ALA A 54 -0.92 7.30 -1.97
N ALA A 55 -0.91 8.62 -1.74
CA ALA A 55 -1.82 9.25 -0.78
C ALA A 55 -3.31 9.08 -1.19
N ARG A 56 -3.61 9.05 -2.50
CA ARG A 56 -4.97 8.73 -2.98
C ARG A 56 -5.35 7.27 -2.75
N MET A 57 -4.41 6.33 -2.89
CA MET A 57 -4.65 4.93 -2.52
C MET A 57 -4.91 4.80 -1.01
N GLU A 58 -4.21 5.53 -0.15
CA GLU A 58 -4.46 5.49 1.30
C GLU A 58 -5.83 6.06 1.65
N SER A 59 -6.12 7.27 1.14
CA SER A 59 -7.36 7.99 1.47
C SER A 59 -8.63 7.29 0.95
N HIS A 60 -8.56 6.59 -0.18
CA HIS A 60 -9.66 5.76 -0.67
C HIS A 60 -9.61 4.35 -0.08
N GLY A 61 -8.56 3.97 0.64
CA GLY A 61 -8.38 2.65 1.23
C GLY A 61 -9.43 2.29 2.28
N GLU A 62 -9.51 1.01 2.60
CA GLU A 62 -10.35 0.52 3.70
C GLU A 62 -9.47 0.20 4.92
N PRO A 63 -9.94 0.47 6.16
CA PRO A 63 -9.23 0.08 7.37
C PRO A 63 -8.83 -1.39 7.36
N GLY A 64 -7.60 -1.68 7.78
CA GLY A 64 -7.05 -3.03 7.78
C GLY A 64 -6.60 -3.52 6.41
N LYS A 65 -6.72 -2.75 5.32
CA LYS A 65 -6.33 -3.19 3.98
C LYS A 65 -5.19 -2.37 3.40
N ILE A 66 -4.45 -3.03 2.51
CA ILE A 66 -3.41 -2.41 1.69
C ILE A 66 -4.00 -2.16 0.31
N HIS A 67 -4.21 -0.90 -0.03
CA HIS A 67 -4.76 -0.47 -1.31
C HIS A 67 -3.62 -0.04 -2.23
N VAL A 68 -3.60 -0.56 -3.45
CA VAL A 68 -2.54 -0.33 -4.41
C VAL A 68 -3.08 0.12 -5.76
N SER A 69 -2.28 0.91 -6.48
CA SER A 69 -2.56 1.30 -7.86
C SER A 69 -2.36 0.14 -8.84
N GLU A 70 -2.96 0.25 -10.02
CA GLU A 70 -2.72 -0.67 -11.15
C GLU A 70 -1.25 -0.73 -11.56
N GLU A 71 -0.57 0.42 -11.59
CA GLU A 71 0.85 0.51 -11.93
C GLU A 71 1.72 -0.32 -10.96
N PHE A 72 1.46 -0.23 -9.66
CA PHE A 72 2.16 -1.04 -8.67
C PHE A 72 1.89 -2.53 -8.84
N ALA A 73 0.61 -2.90 -9.05
CA ALA A 73 0.23 -4.30 -9.23
C ALA A 73 0.91 -4.92 -10.48
N PHE A 74 0.92 -4.20 -11.59
CA PHE A 74 1.59 -4.61 -12.83
C PHE A 74 3.09 -4.78 -12.65
N HIS A 75 3.77 -3.81 -12.04
CA HIS A 75 5.22 -3.89 -11.82
C HIS A 75 5.62 -5.03 -10.88
N LEU A 76 4.83 -5.30 -9.84
CA LEU A 76 5.12 -6.39 -8.92
C LEU A 76 4.91 -7.76 -9.58
N GLN A 77 3.82 -7.94 -10.34
CA GLN A 77 3.55 -9.18 -11.08
C GLN A 77 4.67 -9.49 -12.08
N ASN A 78 5.05 -8.51 -12.91
CA ASN A 78 6.15 -8.70 -13.86
C ASN A 78 7.48 -9.03 -13.18
N ARG A 79 7.74 -8.47 -11.99
CA ARG A 79 8.96 -8.78 -11.25
C ARG A 79 8.96 -10.22 -10.73
N MET A 80 7.81 -10.70 -10.21
CA MET A 80 7.63 -12.09 -9.78
C MET A 80 7.90 -13.07 -10.92
N ASP A 81 7.38 -12.79 -12.11
CA ASP A 81 7.56 -13.64 -13.29
C ASP A 81 9.03 -13.72 -13.74
N MET A 82 9.81 -12.65 -13.56
CA MET A 82 11.20 -12.56 -14.02
C MET A 82 12.23 -13.12 -13.04
N THR A 83 12.07 -12.90 -11.72
CA THR A 83 13.12 -13.28 -10.75
C THR A 83 12.95 -14.69 -10.20
N GLY A 84 11.78 -15.32 -10.40
CA GLY A 84 11.46 -16.60 -9.75
C GLY A 84 11.51 -16.50 -8.22
N ASP A 85 11.53 -15.28 -7.67
CA ASP A 85 11.46 -15.06 -6.23
C ASP A 85 10.06 -15.47 -5.79
N ASP A 86 10.02 -16.45 -4.88
CA ASP A 86 8.83 -16.85 -4.15
C ASP A 86 8.35 -15.69 -3.26
N LEU A 87 7.74 -14.65 -3.86
CA LEU A 87 6.65 -13.90 -3.21
C LEU A 87 5.37 -14.76 -3.17
N CYS A 88 5.59 -16.07 -2.99
CA CYS A 88 4.63 -17.13 -2.86
C CYS A 88 3.72 -16.75 -1.70
N GLY A 89 2.50 -16.34 -2.04
CA GLY A 89 1.55 -15.88 -1.04
C GLY A 89 1.15 -14.41 -1.15
N ILE A 90 1.30 -13.71 -2.28
CA ILE A 90 0.67 -12.40 -2.49
C ILE A 90 -0.36 -12.50 -3.62
N VAL A 91 -1.57 -11.98 -3.39
CA VAL A 91 -2.64 -11.89 -4.39
C VAL A 91 -3.21 -10.48 -4.44
N PHE A 92 -3.58 -10.07 -5.64
CA PHE A 92 -4.27 -8.81 -5.89
C PHE A 92 -5.75 -9.07 -6.08
N VAL A 93 -6.58 -8.47 -5.23
CA VAL A 93 -8.04 -8.53 -5.35
C VAL A 93 -8.50 -7.24 -5.99
N GLU A 94 -9.10 -7.33 -7.18
CA GLU A 94 -9.63 -6.16 -7.87
C GLU A 94 -10.69 -5.45 -7.01
N ARG A 95 -10.55 -4.14 -6.90
CA ARG A 95 -11.52 -3.26 -6.23
C ARG A 95 -12.49 -2.64 -7.23
N GLY A 96 -12.06 -2.49 -8.48
CA GLY A 96 -12.77 -1.83 -9.57
C GLY A 96 -12.14 -0.48 -9.96
N GLU A 97 -12.79 0.20 -10.89
CA GLU A 97 -12.40 1.54 -11.35
C GLU A 97 -12.84 2.64 -10.38
N MET A 98 -11.98 3.62 -10.16
CA MET A 98 -12.29 4.80 -9.35
C MET A 98 -11.74 6.07 -9.98
N GLU A 99 -12.42 7.19 -9.71
CA GLU A 99 -11.98 8.50 -10.14
C GLU A 99 -10.89 9.02 -9.19
N ILE A 100 -9.66 9.11 -9.71
CA ILE A 100 -8.51 9.61 -8.96
C ILE A 100 -8.13 10.99 -9.50
N LYS A 101 -8.13 11.99 -8.61
CA LYS A 101 -7.83 13.38 -8.98
C LYS A 101 -6.49 13.48 -9.71
N GLY A 102 -6.51 14.02 -10.93
CA GLY A 102 -5.34 14.19 -11.78
C GLY A 102 -4.95 12.96 -12.62
N LYS A 103 -5.59 11.81 -12.38
CA LYS A 103 -5.37 10.56 -13.13
C LYS A 103 -6.60 10.12 -13.95
N GLY A 104 -7.79 10.57 -13.58
CA GLY A 104 -9.04 10.11 -14.19
C GLY A 104 -9.48 8.79 -13.59
N LYS A 105 -10.21 7.97 -14.37
CA LYS A 105 -10.58 6.62 -13.99
C LYS A 105 -9.37 5.69 -13.98
N MET A 106 -9.14 5.04 -12.86
CA MET A 106 -8.03 4.11 -12.64
C MET A 106 -8.55 2.84 -11.98
N LYS A 107 -8.11 1.67 -12.48
CA LYS A 107 -8.33 0.40 -11.79
C LYS A 107 -7.42 0.30 -10.57
N THR A 108 -7.93 -0.28 -9.50
CA THR A 108 -7.16 -0.44 -8.27
C THR A 108 -7.40 -1.77 -7.61
N TYR A 109 -6.50 -2.15 -6.71
CA TYR A 109 -6.45 -3.48 -6.13
C TYR A 109 -6.22 -3.42 -4.63
N PHE A 110 -6.74 -4.41 -3.91
CA PHE A 110 -6.27 -4.71 -2.56
C PHE A 110 -5.22 -5.80 -2.60
N LEU A 111 -4.09 -5.56 -1.96
CA LEU A 111 -3.04 -6.55 -1.75
C LEU A 111 -3.42 -7.43 -0.57
N LYS A 112 -3.39 -8.76 -0.74
CA LYS A 112 -3.62 -9.73 0.33
C LYS A 112 -2.55 -10.80 0.33
N GLN A 113 -2.32 -11.37 1.50
CA GLN A 113 -1.55 -12.61 1.61
C GLN A 113 -2.43 -13.80 1.18
N SER A 114 -1.95 -14.62 0.26
CA SER A 114 -2.50 -15.94 -0.01
C SER A 114 -1.90 -16.93 0.99
N ASN A 115 -2.75 -17.42 1.89
CA ASN A 115 -2.42 -18.56 2.71
C ASN A 115 -2.45 -19.80 1.83
N ILE A 116 -1.31 -20.18 1.27
CA ILE A 116 -1.13 -21.57 0.84
C ILE A 116 -1.05 -22.36 2.15
N ALA A 117 -2.18 -22.98 2.53
CA ALA A 117 -2.20 -23.95 3.60
C ALA A 117 -1.18 -25.03 3.23
N THR A 118 -0.05 -25.07 3.95
CA THR A 118 0.85 -26.21 3.94
C THR A 118 0.03 -27.40 4.42
N LEU A 119 -0.25 -28.34 3.52
CA LEU A 119 -0.84 -29.65 3.82
C LEU A 119 0.16 -30.52 4.60
#